data_AF-A0A3D2JE69-F1
#
_entry.id   AF-A0A3D2JE69-F1
#
_cell.length_a   1.000
_cell.length_b   1.000
_cell.length_c   1.000
_cell.angle_alpha   90.00
_cell.angle_beta   90.00
_cell.angle_gamma   90.00
#
_symmetry.space_group_name_H-M   'P 1'
#
loop_
_entity.id
_entity.type
_entity.pdbx_description
1 polymer ?
#
loop_
_entity_poly.entity_id
_entity_poly.type
_entity_poly.pdbx_seq_one_letter_code
_entity_poly.pdbx_strand_id
1 'polypeptide(L)'
;MMPEMDGFALLRHVRADRQLRPIPFLLMTARAGEEAAIEGLLAGADDYLMKPFSARELLARISAQLELARVRREGEQRVQAERQRLYDLFMHAPAAIMVIRGPQHVYELTNPLALQIMGSHRPILGKTVREVLPEAEEQGFLALLDAVYQTGQPFVGNEMLGQFDKTGDGTLVPAYFNFVYQPSYNVAREIDGILCYVNDVTETVLARKRAEESEERLNTLANSLPHLVWSASAEGEIDFFNERLHEYAGMPRNEEGIYAWQAIVSPEHRETVQCEWDDVMRAGKAFELQYRLHMKDGTYHWHLVRGVPINDASGSLARWYGTMTDIEQVKTHG
;
A
#
# COMPACT_ATOMS: atom_id res chain seq x y z
N MET A 1 39.90 -11.80 -60.86
CA MET A 1 40.25 -12.19 -59.49
C MET A 1 40.52 -10.88 -58.74
N MET A 2 39.85 -10.59 -57.62
CA MET A 2 40.15 -9.37 -56.85
C MET A 2 41.55 -9.53 -56.24
N PRO A 3 42.48 -8.56 -56.40
CA PRO A 3 43.90 -8.79 -56.14
C PRO A 3 44.31 -8.78 -54.65
N GLU A 4 43.47 -8.32 -53.72
CA GLU A 4 43.87 -8.19 -52.29
C GLU A 4 43.05 -9.03 -51.30
N MET A 5 41.81 -9.43 -51.64
CA MET A 5 40.94 -10.16 -50.71
C MET A 5 39.94 -11.04 -51.46
N ASP A 6 39.82 -12.31 -51.07
CA ASP A 6 38.83 -13.23 -51.62
C ASP A 6 37.48 -13.14 -50.87
N GLY A 7 36.43 -13.76 -51.44
CA GLY A 7 35.08 -13.71 -50.87
C GLY A 7 34.97 -14.32 -49.47
N PHE A 8 35.83 -15.29 -49.14
CA PHE A 8 35.88 -15.91 -47.81
C PHE A 8 36.56 -15.00 -46.78
N ALA A 9 37.63 -14.31 -47.17
CA ALA A 9 38.29 -13.33 -46.34
C ALA A 9 37.35 -12.14 -46.04
N LEU A 10 36.56 -11.69 -47.02
CA LEU A 10 35.53 -10.68 -46.79
C LEU A 10 34.45 -11.19 -45.83
N LEU A 11 33.93 -12.39 -46.03
CA LEU A 11 32.94 -13.00 -45.15
C LEU A 11 33.43 -13.07 -43.70
N ARG A 12 34.69 -13.50 -43.49
CA ARG A 12 35.31 -13.52 -42.15
C ARG A 12 35.34 -12.13 -41.52
N HIS A 13 35.67 -11.08 -42.27
CA HIS A 13 35.62 -9.70 -41.75
C HIS A 13 34.20 -9.26 -41.39
N VAL A 14 33.22 -9.54 -42.27
CA VAL A 14 31.80 -9.22 -42.02
C VAL A 14 31.29 -9.93 -40.77
N ARG A 15 31.67 -11.19 -40.54
CA ARG A 15 31.25 -11.95 -39.35
C ARG A 15 32.02 -11.61 -38.08
N ALA A 16 33.22 -11.04 -38.18
CA ALA A 16 33.97 -10.53 -37.05
C ALA A 16 33.38 -9.21 -36.51
N ASP A 17 32.81 -8.38 -37.39
CA ASP A 17 32.21 -7.08 -37.02
C ASP A 17 30.78 -7.25 -36.46
N ARG A 18 30.51 -6.68 -35.28
CA ARG A 18 29.20 -6.80 -34.60
C ARG A 18 28.06 -6.10 -35.36
N GLN A 19 28.33 -5.01 -36.07
CA GLN A 19 27.35 -4.25 -36.84
C GLN A 19 27.06 -4.90 -38.21
N LEU A 20 28.07 -5.50 -38.84
CA LEU A 20 27.93 -6.14 -40.15
C LEU A 20 27.48 -7.60 -40.07
N ARG A 21 27.79 -8.30 -38.95
CA ARG A 21 27.41 -9.71 -38.73
C ARG A 21 25.94 -10.02 -39.05
N PRO A 22 24.93 -9.17 -38.75
CA PRO A 22 23.53 -9.45 -39.04
C PRO A 22 23.11 -9.28 -40.51
N ILE A 23 23.99 -8.78 -41.38
CA ILE A 23 23.69 -8.57 -42.81
C ILE A 23 23.78 -9.91 -43.55
N PRO A 24 22.74 -10.30 -44.32
CA PRO A 24 22.78 -11.52 -45.11
C PRO A 24 23.92 -11.51 -46.14
N PHE A 25 24.63 -12.62 -46.26
CA PHE A 25 25.78 -12.79 -47.14
C PHE A 25 25.56 -13.99 -48.06
N LEU A 26 25.37 -13.71 -49.35
CA LEU A 26 25.21 -14.71 -50.41
C LEU A 26 26.54 -14.89 -51.16
N LEU A 27 27.15 -16.06 -51.07
CA LEU A 27 28.37 -16.38 -51.82
C LEU A 27 28.05 -16.76 -53.26
N MET A 28 28.72 -16.14 -54.23
CA MET A 28 28.62 -16.55 -55.63
C MET A 28 29.89 -17.26 -56.08
N THR A 29 29.78 -18.54 -56.46
CA THR A 29 30.94 -19.36 -56.85
C THR A 29 30.89 -19.76 -58.33
N ALA A 30 32.06 -19.77 -58.97
CA ALA A 30 32.25 -20.31 -60.32
C ALA A 30 32.77 -21.76 -60.30
N ARG A 31 33.10 -22.31 -59.13
CA ARG A 31 33.54 -23.71 -58.99
C ARG A 31 32.30 -24.62 -58.91
N ALA A 32 32.23 -25.59 -59.82
CA ALA A 32 31.23 -26.64 -59.79
C ALA A 32 31.63 -27.68 -58.73
N GLY A 33 30.99 -27.65 -57.56
CA GLY A 33 31.19 -28.67 -56.52
C GLY A 33 30.51 -28.29 -55.21
N GLU A 34 29.87 -29.26 -54.55
CA GLU A 34 29.25 -29.12 -53.22
C GLU A 34 30.24 -28.64 -52.16
N GLU A 35 31.54 -28.93 -52.31
CA GLU A 35 32.59 -28.56 -51.34
C GLU A 35 32.69 -27.05 -51.11
N ALA A 36 32.68 -26.22 -52.16
CA ALA A 36 32.78 -24.77 -52.02
C ALA A 36 31.52 -24.14 -51.40
N ALA A 37 30.37 -24.78 -51.58
CA ALA A 37 29.12 -24.38 -50.95
C ALA A 37 29.12 -24.71 -49.45
N ILE A 38 29.57 -25.91 -49.10
CA ILE A 38 29.72 -26.37 -47.72
C ILE A 38 30.74 -25.50 -46.98
N GLU A 39 31.90 -25.24 -47.58
CA GLU A 39 32.91 -24.31 -47.03
C GLU A 39 32.32 -22.91 -46.80
N GLY A 40 31.51 -22.41 -47.74
CA GLY A 40 30.82 -21.12 -47.63
C GLY A 40 29.90 -21.03 -46.43
N LEU A 41 29.04 -22.03 -46.25
CA LEU A 41 28.11 -22.11 -45.14
C LEU A 41 28.85 -22.28 -43.80
N LEU A 42 29.88 -23.13 -43.75
CA LEU A 42 30.72 -23.32 -42.56
C LEU A 42 31.50 -22.06 -42.19
N ALA A 43 31.89 -21.24 -43.18
CA ALA A 43 32.50 -19.93 -42.96
C ALA A 43 31.49 -18.85 -42.53
N GLY A 44 30.19 -19.16 -42.49
CA GLY A 44 29.13 -18.29 -41.98
C GLY A 44 28.37 -17.52 -43.06
N ALA A 45 28.43 -17.93 -44.34
CA ALA A 45 27.52 -17.40 -45.35
C ALA A 45 26.09 -17.87 -45.08
N ASP A 46 25.10 -17.05 -45.40
CA ASP A 46 23.69 -17.41 -45.20
C ASP A 46 23.15 -18.27 -46.34
N ASP A 47 23.75 -18.14 -47.53
CA ASP A 47 23.46 -18.99 -48.67
C ASP A 47 24.59 -18.90 -49.72
N TYR A 48 24.50 -19.71 -50.77
CA TYR A 48 25.39 -19.67 -51.91
C TYR A 48 24.65 -19.79 -53.25
N LEU A 49 25.28 -19.37 -54.34
CA LEU A 49 24.76 -19.47 -55.70
C LEU A 49 25.88 -19.84 -56.68
N MET A 50 25.67 -20.89 -57.46
CA MET A 50 26.65 -21.42 -58.42
C MET A 50 26.45 -20.81 -59.81
N LYS A 51 27.53 -20.43 -60.50
CA LYS A 51 27.50 -19.93 -61.88
C LYS A 51 27.60 -21.07 -62.91
N PRO A 52 26.95 -20.95 -64.09
CA PRO A 52 26.05 -19.88 -64.48
C PRO A 52 24.67 -20.01 -63.81
N PHE A 53 24.10 -18.90 -63.35
CA PHE A 53 22.77 -18.84 -62.74
C PHE A 53 21.85 -17.91 -63.54
N SER A 54 20.54 -18.10 -63.38
CA SER A 54 19.56 -17.17 -63.95
C SER A 54 19.31 -15.97 -63.02
N ALA A 55 18.91 -14.84 -63.59
CA ALA A 55 18.48 -13.68 -62.80
C ALA A 55 17.32 -14.04 -61.85
N ARG A 56 16.41 -14.93 -62.28
CA ARG A 56 15.27 -15.40 -61.47
C ARG A 56 15.73 -16.17 -60.23
N GLU A 57 16.76 -17.00 -60.37
CA GLU A 57 17.32 -17.77 -59.25
C GLU A 57 18.03 -16.86 -58.24
N LEU A 58 18.87 -15.93 -58.73
CA LEU A 58 19.52 -14.94 -57.86
C LEU A 58 18.49 -14.10 -57.08
N LEU A 59 17.46 -13.60 -57.77
CA LEU A 59 16.39 -12.83 -57.14
C LEU A 59 15.61 -13.65 -56.11
N ALA A 60 15.33 -14.93 -56.38
CA ALA A 60 14.66 -15.82 -55.43
C ALA A 60 15.50 -16.00 -54.15
N ARG A 61 16.81 -16.25 -54.28
CA ARG A 61 17.71 -16.41 -53.12
C ARG A 61 17.85 -15.11 -52.33
N ILE A 62 18.06 -13.98 -52.99
CA ILE A 62 18.12 -12.67 -52.32
C ILE A 62 16.81 -12.39 -51.58
N SER A 63 15.65 -12.61 -52.23
CA SER A 63 14.35 -12.37 -51.61
C SER A 63 14.14 -13.23 -50.36
N ALA A 64 14.50 -14.52 -50.42
CA ALA A 64 14.42 -15.42 -49.27
C ALA A 64 15.31 -14.95 -48.11
N GLN A 65 16.55 -14.52 -48.40
CA GLN A 65 17.48 -14.03 -47.37
C GLN A 65 17.02 -12.71 -46.74
N LEU A 66 16.45 -11.81 -47.54
CA LEU A 66 15.88 -10.56 -47.04
C LEU A 66 14.66 -10.81 -46.15
N GLU A 67 13.77 -11.75 -46.51
CA GLU A 67 12.62 -12.11 -45.68
C GLU A 67 13.05 -12.75 -44.35
N LEU A 68 14.02 -13.66 -44.36
CA LEU A 68 14.57 -14.24 -43.12
C LEU A 68 15.19 -13.17 -42.20
N ALA A 69 15.99 -12.27 -42.78
CA ALA A 69 16.59 -11.16 -42.03
C ALA A 69 15.53 -10.21 -41.46
N ARG A 70 14.46 -9.94 -42.22
CA ARG A 70 13.33 -9.13 -41.79
C ARG A 70 12.60 -9.78 -40.62
N VAL A 71 12.21 -11.05 -40.74
CA VAL A 71 11.51 -11.79 -39.67
C VAL A 71 12.35 -11.82 -38.39
N ARG A 72 13.67 -12.05 -38.51
CA ARG A 72 14.59 -12.01 -37.35
C ARG A 72 14.62 -10.64 -36.69
N ARG A 73 14.78 -9.56 -37.47
CA ARG A 73 14.78 -8.18 -36.94
C ARG A 73 13.45 -7.81 -36.29
N GLU A 74 12.33 -8.15 -36.92
CA GLU A 74 11.01 -7.92 -36.35
C GLU A 74 10.83 -8.69 -35.04
N GLY A 75 11.31 -9.94 -34.96
CA GLY A 75 11.31 -10.74 -33.74
C GLY A 75 12.13 -10.12 -32.61
N GLU A 76 13.38 -9.73 -32.89
CA GLU A 76 14.27 -9.07 -31.92
C GLU A 76 13.68 -7.74 -31.43
N GLN A 77 13.11 -6.93 -32.33
CA GLN A 77 12.43 -5.67 -31.98
C GLN A 77 11.19 -5.90 -31.12
N ARG A 78 10.38 -6.92 -31.41
CA ARG A 78 9.20 -7.26 -30.60
C ARG A 78 9.59 -7.67 -29.18
N VAL A 79 10.60 -8.52 -29.03
CA VAL A 79 11.11 -8.93 -27.71
C VAL A 79 11.63 -7.73 -26.93
N GLN A 80 12.39 -6.83 -27.59
CA GLN A 80 12.92 -5.64 -26.95
C GLN A 80 11.80 -4.65 -26.55
N ALA A 81 10.80 -4.45 -27.41
CA ALA A 81 9.66 -3.58 -27.13
C ALA A 81 8.83 -4.10 -25.95
N GLU A 82 8.57 -5.41 -25.89
CA GLU A 82 7.83 -6.01 -24.78
C GLU A 82 8.63 -5.93 -23.47
N ARG A 83 9.95 -6.18 -23.52
CA ARG A 83 10.82 -6.02 -22.36
C ARG A 83 10.82 -4.58 -21.83
N GLN A 84 10.88 -3.60 -22.73
CA GLN A 84 10.82 -2.19 -22.36
C GLN A 84 9.46 -1.85 -21.74
N ARG A 85 8.36 -2.34 -22.33
CA ARG A 85 7.02 -2.13 -21.79
C ARG A 85 6.87 -2.68 -20.36
N LEU A 86 7.36 -3.89 -20.10
CA LEU A 86 7.32 -4.48 -18.74
C LEU A 86 8.16 -3.68 -17.75
N TYR A 87 9.34 -3.21 -18.17
CA TYR A 87 10.18 -2.35 -17.37
C TYR A 87 9.45 -1.03 -17.03
N ASP A 88 8.84 -0.38 -18.02
CA ASP A 88 8.12 0.87 -17.81
C ASP A 88 6.92 0.68 -16.86
N LEU A 89 6.16 -0.41 -17.01
CA LEU A 89 5.06 -0.76 -16.09
C LEU A 89 5.55 -0.92 -14.65
N PHE A 90 6.69 -1.57 -14.45
CA PHE A 90 7.29 -1.73 -13.13
C PHE A 90 7.71 -0.38 -12.53
N MET A 91 8.38 0.46 -13.32
CA MET A 91 8.91 1.75 -12.87
C MET A 91 7.81 2.78 -12.56
N HIS A 92 6.66 2.69 -13.23
CA HIS A 92 5.51 3.56 -13.00
C HIS A 92 4.43 2.96 -12.09
N ALA A 93 4.66 1.77 -11.53
CA ALA A 93 3.70 1.15 -10.62
C ALA A 93 3.47 2.04 -9.38
N PRO A 94 2.21 2.30 -8.98
CA PRO A 94 1.86 3.09 -7.79
C PRO A 94 2.01 2.26 -6.50
N ALA A 95 3.04 1.44 -6.42
CA ALA A 95 3.34 0.51 -5.35
C ALA A 95 4.86 0.43 -5.20
N ALA A 96 5.41 0.45 -3.99
CA ALA A 96 6.85 0.29 -3.82
C ALA A 96 7.20 -1.19 -4.05
N ILE A 97 7.92 -1.46 -5.13
CA ILE A 97 8.28 -2.80 -5.56
C ILE A 97 9.79 -2.87 -5.79
N MET A 98 10.39 -3.95 -5.31
CA MET A 98 11.78 -4.28 -5.51
C MET A 98 11.94 -5.76 -5.81
N VAL A 99 12.97 -6.09 -6.58
CA VAL A 99 13.38 -7.45 -6.89
C VAL A 99 14.79 -7.63 -6.37
N ILE A 100 14.95 -8.62 -5.50
CA ILE A 100 16.24 -9.04 -4.96
C ILE A 100 16.57 -10.45 -5.46
N ARG A 101 17.84 -10.71 -5.73
CA ARG A 101 18.32 -11.97 -6.32
C ARG A 101 19.33 -12.68 -5.45
N GLY A 102 19.31 -14.00 -5.55
CA GLY A 102 20.24 -14.90 -4.89
C GLY A 102 20.11 -14.93 -3.36
N PRO A 103 20.88 -15.80 -2.69
CA PRO A 103 20.80 -15.99 -1.25
C PRO A 103 21.37 -14.83 -0.43
N GLN A 104 22.06 -13.87 -1.05
CA GLN A 104 22.55 -12.64 -0.40
C GLN A 104 21.59 -11.45 -0.56
N HIS A 105 20.40 -11.66 -1.15
CA HIS A 105 19.37 -10.63 -1.33
C HIS A 105 19.91 -9.37 -2.01
N VAL A 106 20.46 -9.53 -3.21
CA VAL A 106 21.07 -8.42 -3.96
C VAL A 106 20.00 -7.68 -4.77
N TYR A 107 19.88 -6.37 -4.62
CA TYR A 107 18.95 -5.56 -5.40
C TYR A 107 19.25 -5.64 -6.90
N GLU A 108 18.34 -6.24 -7.67
CA GLU A 108 18.40 -6.26 -9.13
C GLU A 108 17.57 -5.13 -9.73
N LEU A 109 16.40 -4.86 -9.14
CA LEU A 109 15.44 -3.90 -9.68
C LEU A 109 14.66 -3.24 -8.54
N THR A 110 14.41 -1.94 -8.66
CA THR A 110 13.66 -1.17 -7.66
C THR A 110 12.97 -0.01 -8.36
N ASN A 111 11.72 0.27 -8.02
CA ASN A 111 11.01 1.39 -8.63
C ASN A 111 11.18 2.67 -7.79
N PRO A 112 10.86 3.85 -8.36
CA PRO A 112 11.10 5.13 -7.69
C PRO A 112 10.39 5.25 -6.34
N LEU A 113 9.17 4.69 -6.21
CA LEU A 113 8.42 4.74 -4.95
C LEU A 113 9.10 3.94 -3.84
N ALA A 114 9.69 2.78 -4.16
CA ALA A 114 10.46 2.01 -3.18
C ALA A 114 11.69 2.78 -2.67
N LEU A 115 12.42 3.45 -3.56
CA LEU A 115 13.56 4.29 -3.17
C LEU A 115 13.14 5.43 -2.24
N GLN A 116 12.00 6.06 -2.52
CA GLN A 116 11.45 7.13 -1.68
C GLN A 116 11.08 6.63 -0.28
N ILE A 117 10.40 5.49 -0.16
CA ILE A 117 10.02 4.90 1.13
C ILE A 117 11.25 4.53 1.95
N MET A 118 12.28 3.98 1.30
CA MET A 118 13.54 3.60 1.95
C MET A 118 14.43 4.81 2.31
N GLY A 119 14.06 6.04 1.94
CA GLY A 119 14.93 7.22 2.16
C GLY A 119 16.25 7.18 1.38
N SER A 120 16.39 6.25 0.43
CA SER A 120 17.66 6.00 -0.24
C SER A 120 17.78 6.81 -1.52
N HIS A 121 18.54 7.90 -1.44
CA HIS A 121 18.93 8.70 -2.61
C HIS A 121 20.17 8.16 -3.33
N ARG A 122 20.74 7.05 -2.85
CA ARG A 122 21.97 6.45 -3.39
C ARG A 122 21.64 5.34 -4.38
N PRO A 123 22.54 5.03 -5.33
CA PRO A 123 22.40 3.84 -6.16
C PRO A 123 22.47 2.58 -5.27
N ILE A 124 21.39 1.80 -5.26
CA ILE A 124 21.28 0.55 -4.48
C ILE A 124 21.42 -0.72 -5.32
N LEU A 125 21.29 -0.62 -6.65
CA LEU A 125 21.38 -1.78 -7.54
C LEU A 125 22.75 -2.46 -7.42
N GLY A 126 22.74 -3.79 -7.32
CA GLY A 126 23.94 -4.62 -7.11
C GLY A 126 24.43 -4.69 -5.66
N LYS A 127 23.84 -3.95 -4.73
CA LYS A 127 24.14 -4.05 -3.30
C LYS A 127 23.18 -5.02 -2.62
N THR A 128 23.62 -5.59 -1.51
CA THR A 128 22.79 -6.46 -0.65
C THR A 128 21.80 -5.64 0.18
N VAL A 129 20.68 -6.25 0.60
CA VAL A 129 19.77 -5.63 1.57
C VAL A 129 20.52 -5.20 2.84
N ARG A 130 21.45 -6.02 3.34
CA ARG A 130 22.29 -5.71 4.51
C ARG A 130 23.11 -4.43 4.36
N GLU A 131 23.68 -4.18 3.19
CA GLU A 131 24.50 -2.98 2.95
C GLU A 131 23.66 -1.71 2.83
N VAL A 132 22.42 -1.83 2.37
CA VAL A 132 21.53 -0.69 2.12
C VAL A 132 20.70 -0.36 3.37
N LEU A 133 20.21 -1.38 4.08
CA LEU A 133 19.38 -1.30 5.27
C LEU A 133 19.97 -2.19 6.38
N PRO A 134 21.12 -1.81 6.98
CA PRO A 134 21.74 -2.60 8.04
C PRO A 134 20.82 -2.78 9.25
N GLU A 135 19.98 -1.79 9.57
CA GLU A 135 19.00 -1.84 10.66
C GLU A 135 17.93 -2.92 10.47
N ALA A 136 17.69 -3.38 9.24
CA ALA A 136 16.72 -4.43 8.95
C ALA A 136 17.19 -5.80 9.47
N GLU A 137 18.50 -5.98 9.69
CA GLU A 137 19.08 -7.22 10.19
C GLU A 137 18.74 -7.43 11.68
N GLU A 138 19.05 -6.43 12.51
CA GLU A 138 18.81 -6.48 13.95
C GLU A 138 17.31 -6.57 14.29
N GLN A 139 16.46 -6.06 13.40
CA GLN A 139 15.00 -6.10 13.53
C GLN A 139 14.37 -7.39 12.98
N GLY A 140 15.16 -8.30 12.40
CA GLY A 140 14.71 -9.61 11.96
C GLY A 140 14.10 -9.68 10.55
N PHE A 141 14.07 -8.58 9.79
CA PHE A 141 13.54 -8.59 8.43
C PHE A 141 14.40 -9.43 7.47
N LEU A 142 15.73 -9.45 7.65
CA LEU A 142 16.61 -10.32 6.85
C LEU A 142 16.36 -11.80 7.12
N ALA A 143 16.07 -12.18 8.37
CA ALA A 143 15.74 -13.57 8.69
C ALA A 143 14.44 -14.02 7.99
N LEU A 144 13.48 -13.11 7.82
CA LEU A 144 12.27 -13.37 7.03
C LEU A 144 12.59 -13.57 5.54
N LEU A 145 13.48 -12.74 4.97
CA LEU A 145 13.95 -12.92 3.59
C LEU A 145 14.65 -14.27 3.40
N ASP A 146 15.54 -14.64 4.33
CA ASP A 146 16.24 -15.93 4.32
C ASP A 146 15.24 -17.10 4.37
N ALA A 147 14.25 -17.03 5.26
CA ALA A 147 13.21 -18.04 5.37
C ALA A 147 12.40 -18.18 4.08
N VAL A 148 11.99 -17.07 3.45
CA VAL A 148 11.25 -17.08 2.18
C VAL A 148 12.10 -17.69 1.06
N TYR A 149 13.38 -17.31 0.96
CA TYR A 149 14.28 -17.83 -0.07
C TYR A 149 14.55 -19.33 0.08
N GLN A 150 14.69 -19.82 1.32
CA GLN A 150 14.97 -21.23 1.60
C GLN A 150 13.74 -22.12 1.47
N THR A 151 12.58 -21.65 1.91
CA THR A 151 11.35 -22.46 2.00
C THR A 151 10.45 -22.32 0.78
N GLY A 152 10.54 -21.21 0.05
CA GLY A 152 9.59 -20.85 -1.01
C GLY A 152 8.19 -20.50 -0.49
N GLN A 153 8.03 -20.31 0.82
CA GLN A 153 6.76 -19.82 1.39
C GLN A 153 6.78 -18.29 1.43
N PRO A 154 5.76 -17.61 0.87
CA PRO A 154 5.68 -16.16 0.95
C PRO A 154 5.43 -15.72 2.39
N PHE A 155 5.96 -14.54 2.74
CA PHE A 155 5.72 -13.91 4.03
C PHE A 155 4.93 -12.61 3.84
N VAL A 156 3.93 -12.39 4.69
CA VAL A 156 3.11 -11.18 4.69
C VAL A 156 3.21 -10.51 6.06
N GLY A 157 3.76 -9.30 6.08
CA GLY A 157 3.79 -8.44 7.26
C GLY A 157 2.64 -7.44 7.24
N ASN A 158 1.89 -7.35 8.33
CA ASN A 158 0.81 -6.37 8.50
C ASN A 158 1.12 -5.44 9.68
N GLU A 159 1.05 -4.14 9.43
CA GLU A 159 1.32 -3.04 10.37
C GLU A 159 2.56 -3.31 11.24
N MET A 160 3.61 -3.89 10.65
CA MET A 160 4.80 -4.22 11.41
C MET A 160 5.60 -2.96 11.68
N LEU A 161 5.92 -2.74 12.95
CA LEU A 161 6.74 -1.64 13.41
C LEU A 161 8.21 -1.95 13.18
N GLY A 162 8.90 -1.04 12.51
CA GLY A 162 10.35 -1.00 12.48
C GLY A 162 10.88 0.43 12.59
N GLN A 163 12.18 0.53 12.80
CA GLN A 163 12.94 1.75 12.96
C GLN A 163 13.85 1.88 11.74
N PHE A 164 13.66 2.91 10.91
CA PHE A 164 14.38 3.07 9.65
C PHE A 164 14.86 4.50 9.47
N ASP A 165 16.01 4.67 8.81
CA ASP A 165 16.53 5.98 8.41
C ASP A 165 15.85 6.44 7.12
N LYS A 166 14.74 7.16 7.25
CA LYS A 166 13.96 7.66 6.11
C LYS A 166 14.55 8.90 5.44
N THR A 167 15.47 9.60 6.09
CA THR A 167 16.04 10.87 5.61
C THR A 167 17.49 10.74 5.14
N GLY A 168 18.13 9.59 5.42
CA GLY A 168 19.52 9.34 5.09
C GLY A 168 20.51 10.10 5.99
N ASP A 169 20.05 10.59 7.14
CA ASP A 169 20.84 11.36 8.11
C ASP A 169 21.33 10.50 9.30
N GLY A 170 20.98 9.21 9.32
CA GLY A 170 21.30 8.25 10.37
C GLY A 170 20.27 8.20 11.51
N THR A 171 19.22 9.03 11.48
CA THR A 171 18.18 9.04 12.51
C THR A 171 17.12 8.00 12.21
N LEU A 172 17.07 6.96 13.05
CA LEU A 172 16.03 5.96 12.95
C LEU A 172 14.70 6.51 13.47
N VAL A 173 13.67 6.47 12.63
CA VAL A 173 12.31 6.86 12.99
C VAL A 173 11.36 5.66 12.95
N PRO A 174 10.38 5.59 13.88
CA PRO A 174 9.43 4.50 13.90
C PRO A 174 8.50 4.59 12.69
N ALA A 175 8.29 3.47 12.03
CA ALA A 175 7.45 3.36 10.85
C ALA A 175 6.72 2.02 10.83
N TYR A 176 5.48 2.04 10.36
CA TYR A 176 4.63 0.87 10.21
C TYR A 176 4.54 0.47 8.75
N PHE A 177 4.78 -0.80 8.44
CA PHE A 177 4.76 -1.31 7.07
C PHE A 177 3.80 -2.49 6.90
N ASN A 178 3.05 -2.43 5.81
CA ASN A 178 2.46 -3.62 5.19
C ASN A 178 3.40 -4.06 4.07
N PHE A 179 3.84 -5.31 4.07
CA PHE A 179 4.75 -5.79 3.04
C PHE A 179 4.55 -7.26 2.74
N VAL A 180 4.98 -7.65 1.54
CA VAL A 180 4.97 -9.03 1.08
C VAL A 180 6.34 -9.38 0.54
N TYR A 181 6.89 -10.48 1.02
CA TYR A 181 8.04 -11.15 0.42
C TYR A 181 7.54 -12.36 -0.35
N GLN A 182 7.54 -12.23 -1.68
CA GLN A 182 7.08 -13.27 -2.59
C GLN A 182 8.28 -13.93 -3.27
N PRO A 183 8.49 -15.25 -3.15
CA PRO A 183 9.59 -15.92 -3.84
C PRO A 183 9.40 -15.83 -5.36
N SER A 184 10.49 -15.59 -6.08
CA SER A 184 10.55 -15.66 -7.53
C SER A 184 11.30 -16.92 -7.97
N TYR A 185 10.97 -17.39 -9.18
CA TYR A 185 11.50 -18.62 -9.72
C TYR A 185 12.11 -18.40 -11.10
N ASN A 186 13.22 -19.08 -11.36
CA ASN A 186 13.84 -19.11 -12.68
C ASN A 186 13.05 -20.05 -13.63
N VAL A 187 13.53 -20.20 -14.87
CA VAL A 187 12.92 -21.07 -15.89
C VAL A 187 12.92 -22.56 -15.46
N ALA A 188 13.88 -22.96 -14.62
CA ALA A 188 13.96 -24.31 -14.06
C ALA A 188 13.04 -24.52 -12.83
N ARG A 189 12.24 -23.51 -12.45
CA ARG A 189 11.37 -23.49 -11.27
C ARG A 189 12.11 -23.58 -9.93
N GLU A 190 13.37 -23.18 -9.91
CA GLU A 190 14.15 -23.03 -8.69
C GLU A 190 14.01 -21.60 -8.18
N ILE A 191 14.01 -21.42 -6.87
CA ILE A 191 13.97 -20.08 -6.25
C ILE A 191 15.26 -19.34 -6.62
N ASP A 192 15.13 -18.18 -7.23
CA ASP A 192 16.26 -17.36 -7.69
C ASP A 192 16.27 -15.95 -7.10
N GLY A 193 15.23 -15.60 -6.34
CA GLY A 193 15.05 -14.28 -5.77
C GLY A 193 13.74 -14.12 -5.03
N ILE A 194 13.48 -12.87 -4.65
CA ILE A 194 12.26 -12.45 -3.95
C ILE A 194 11.80 -11.14 -4.58
N LEU A 195 10.51 -11.08 -4.89
CA LEU A 195 9.79 -9.85 -5.18
C LEU A 195 9.26 -9.29 -3.86
N CYS A 196 9.71 -8.11 -3.47
CA CYS A 196 9.21 -7.44 -2.28
C CYS A 196 8.27 -6.31 -2.69
N TYR A 197 7.09 -6.31 -2.09
CA TYR A 197 6.15 -5.18 -2.10
C TYR A 197 6.14 -4.56 -0.72
N VAL A 198 6.18 -3.24 -0.63
CA VAL A 198 6.14 -2.50 0.64
C VAL A 198 5.13 -1.36 0.53
N ASN A 199 4.41 -1.11 1.61
CA ASN A 199 3.54 0.03 1.78
C ASN A 199 3.75 0.64 3.17
N ASP A 200 4.03 1.93 3.20
CA ASP A 200 4.17 2.70 4.43
C ASP A 200 2.78 3.12 4.93
N VAL A 201 2.36 2.54 6.05
CA VAL A 201 1.06 2.79 6.68
C VAL A 201 1.20 3.59 7.97
N THR A 202 2.36 4.22 8.20
CA THR A 202 2.69 4.94 9.43
C THR A 202 1.67 6.02 9.77
N GLU A 203 1.33 6.88 8.81
CA GLU A 203 0.37 7.96 9.03
C GLU A 203 -1.02 7.42 9.40
N THR A 204 -1.46 6.36 8.72
CA THR A 204 -2.77 5.73 8.96
C THR A 204 -2.82 5.13 10.36
N VAL A 205 -1.79 4.38 10.76
CA VAL A 205 -1.72 3.76 12.10
C VAL A 205 -1.62 4.82 13.19
N LEU A 206 -0.81 5.87 13.01
CA LEU A 206 -0.68 6.94 14.00
C LEU A 206 -1.95 7.79 14.11
N ALA A 207 -2.65 8.06 13.01
CA ALA A 207 -3.93 8.75 13.03
C ALA A 207 -4.98 7.94 13.81
N ARG A 208 -5.05 6.62 13.55
CA ARG A 208 -5.93 5.70 14.28
C ARG A 208 -5.61 5.70 15.77
N LYS A 209 -4.34 5.50 16.15
CA LYS A 209 -3.91 5.52 17.56
C LYS A 209 -4.22 6.85 18.26
N ARG A 210 -3.98 8.00 17.61
CA ARG A 210 -4.33 9.30 18.19
C ARG A 210 -5.83 9.48 18.39
N ALA A 211 -6.65 8.97 17.48
CA ALA A 211 -8.10 9.00 17.62
C ALA A 211 -8.55 8.13 18.79
N GLU A 212 -8.04 6.90 18.88
CA GLU A 212 -8.29 5.96 19.99
C GLU A 212 -7.87 6.57 21.34
N GLU A 213 -6.66 7.12 21.44
CA GLU A 213 -6.16 7.80 22.65
C GLU A 213 -7.02 9.01 23.03
N SER A 214 -7.49 9.78 22.05
CA SER A 214 -8.37 10.92 22.29
C SER A 214 -9.73 10.47 22.81
N GLU A 215 -10.30 9.41 22.25
CA GLU A 215 -11.57 8.84 22.69
C GLU A 215 -11.46 8.28 24.11
N GLU A 216 -10.42 7.49 24.39
CA GLU A 216 -10.16 6.95 25.73
C GLU A 216 -9.97 8.07 26.76
N ARG A 217 -9.25 9.13 26.39
CA ARG A 217 -9.06 10.31 27.25
C ARG A 217 -10.39 11.02 27.54
N LEU A 218 -11.25 11.20 26.53
CA LEU A 218 -12.57 11.81 26.72
C LEU A 218 -13.48 10.94 27.60
N ASN A 219 -13.48 9.63 27.38
CA ASN A 219 -14.22 8.68 28.22
C ASN A 219 -13.71 8.71 29.68
N THR A 220 -12.40 8.70 29.88
CA THR A 220 -11.80 8.80 31.22
C THR A 220 -12.18 10.10 31.92
N LEU A 221 -12.12 11.23 31.22
CA LEU A 221 -12.53 12.53 31.78
C LEU A 221 -14.01 12.51 32.16
N ALA A 222 -14.89 12.06 31.26
CA ALA A 222 -16.33 11.98 31.53
C ALA A 222 -16.63 11.08 32.73
N ASN A 223 -15.99 9.92 32.85
CA ASN A 223 -16.19 8.98 33.95
C ASN A 223 -15.62 9.46 35.30
N SER A 224 -14.58 10.32 35.27
CA SER A 224 -13.98 10.87 36.50
C SER A 224 -14.79 11.96 37.19
N LEU A 225 -15.71 12.61 36.46
CA LEU A 225 -16.57 13.65 37.01
C LEU A 225 -17.58 13.04 38.01
N PRO A 226 -17.90 13.71 39.13
CA PRO A 226 -18.91 13.25 40.10
C PRO A 226 -20.35 13.51 39.61
N HIS A 227 -20.56 13.56 38.30
CA HIS A 227 -21.83 13.89 37.67
C HIS A 227 -22.14 12.88 36.57
N LEU A 228 -23.42 12.59 36.36
CA LEU A 228 -23.85 11.84 35.19
C LEU A 228 -23.70 12.76 33.97
N VAL A 229 -22.84 12.38 33.03
CA VAL A 229 -22.60 13.14 31.78
C VAL A 229 -23.43 12.50 30.69
N TRP A 230 -24.07 13.31 29.85
CA TRP A 230 -24.92 12.85 28.76
C TRP A 230 -24.70 13.63 27.47
N SER A 231 -25.02 13.01 26.34
CA SER A 231 -25.14 13.73 25.06
C SER A 231 -26.43 13.37 24.32
N ALA A 232 -26.87 14.30 23.47
CA ALA A 232 -28.02 14.11 22.60
C ALA A 232 -27.69 14.50 21.15
N SER A 233 -28.40 13.89 20.18
CA SER A 233 -28.42 14.33 18.78
C SER A 233 -29.04 15.72 18.63
N ALA A 234 -28.98 16.29 17.42
CA ALA A 234 -29.64 17.56 17.11
C ALA A 234 -31.18 17.49 17.30
N GLU A 235 -31.74 16.29 17.18
CA GLU A 235 -33.16 15.97 17.37
C GLU A 235 -33.51 15.74 18.84
N GLY A 236 -32.52 15.73 19.74
CA GLY A 236 -32.72 15.59 21.18
C GLY A 236 -32.78 14.14 21.67
N GLU A 237 -32.33 13.20 20.85
CA GLU A 237 -32.25 11.78 21.21
C GLU A 237 -30.99 11.53 22.04
N ILE A 238 -31.17 11.07 23.29
CA ILE A 238 -30.05 10.81 24.20
C ILE A 238 -29.37 9.51 23.81
N ASP A 239 -28.14 9.58 23.30
CA ASP A 239 -27.39 8.45 22.73
C ASP A 239 -26.21 8.00 23.59
N PHE A 240 -25.85 8.79 24.61
CA PHE A 240 -24.71 8.52 25.48
C PHE A 240 -24.97 8.93 26.93
N PHE A 241 -24.48 8.08 27.83
CA PHE A 241 -24.21 8.42 29.23
C PHE A 241 -22.83 7.90 29.61
N ASN A 242 -22.14 8.62 30.52
CA ASN A 242 -20.93 8.08 31.15
C ASN A 242 -21.27 6.91 32.09
N GLU A 243 -20.25 6.23 32.61
CA GLU A 243 -20.41 5.00 33.39
C GLU A 243 -21.27 5.18 34.64
N ARG A 244 -21.39 6.40 35.19
CA ARG A 244 -22.22 6.71 36.35
C ARG A 244 -23.71 6.41 36.18
N LEU A 245 -24.17 6.11 34.96
CA LEU A 245 -25.54 5.63 34.74
C LEU A 245 -25.91 4.43 35.64
N HIS A 246 -24.91 3.63 36.04
CA HIS A 246 -25.10 2.50 36.96
C HIS A 246 -25.58 2.87 38.37
N GLU A 247 -25.51 4.15 38.77
CA GLU A 247 -25.98 4.66 40.06
C GLU A 247 -27.51 4.86 40.08
N TYR A 248 -28.16 4.82 38.92
CA TYR A 248 -29.60 5.03 38.74
C TYR A 248 -30.36 3.71 38.56
N ALA A 249 -31.70 3.75 38.65
CA ALA A 249 -32.59 2.58 38.59
C ALA A 249 -32.60 1.80 37.25
N GLY A 250 -31.70 2.14 36.33
CA GLY A 250 -31.59 1.57 34.99
C GLY A 250 -32.42 2.36 33.97
N MET A 251 -31.76 2.82 32.91
CA MET A 251 -32.43 3.41 31.75
C MET A 251 -32.45 2.39 30.60
N PRO A 252 -33.64 2.03 30.07
CA PRO A 252 -33.71 1.18 28.90
C PRO A 252 -33.15 1.90 27.67
N ARG A 253 -32.51 1.11 26.80
CA ARG A 253 -31.93 1.54 25.53
C ARG A 253 -32.64 0.80 24.40
N ASN A 254 -33.08 1.49 23.35
CA ASN A 254 -33.70 0.87 22.18
C ASN A 254 -32.64 0.20 21.26
N GLU A 255 -33.07 -0.48 20.19
CA GLU A 255 -32.18 -1.14 19.22
C GLU A 255 -31.24 -0.16 18.49
N GLU A 256 -31.63 1.11 18.39
CA GLU A 256 -30.85 2.19 17.78
C GLU A 256 -29.85 2.82 18.75
N GLY A 257 -29.85 2.39 20.02
CA GLY A 257 -28.92 2.87 21.01
C GLY A 257 -29.34 4.15 21.74
N ILE A 258 -30.61 4.56 21.63
CA ILE A 258 -31.19 5.74 22.28
C ILE A 258 -31.72 5.35 23.66
N TYR A 259 -31.40 6.16 24.68
CA TYR A 259 -31.84 5.98 26.05
C TYR A 259 -33.21 6.61 26.31
N ALA A 260 -34.12 5.85 26.90
CA ALA A 260 -35.41 6.33 27.37
C ALA A 260 -35.27 7.02 28.75
N TRP A 261 -34.70 8.23 28.76
CA TRP A 261 -34.39 8.98 29.98
C TRP A 261 -35.64 9.29 30.84
N GLN A 262 -36.83 9.34 30.25
CA GLN A 262 -38.08 9.55 30.99
C GLN A 262 -38.37 8.44 32.01
N ALA A 263 -37.76 7.26 31.85
CA ALA A 263 -37.94 6.12 32.74
C ALA A 263 -37.45 6.41 34.18
N ILE A 264 -36.40 7.22 34.33
CA ILE A 264 -35.83 7.54 35.65
C ILE A 264 -36.35 8.87 36.23
N VAL A 265 -37.09 9.66 35.45
CA VAL A 265 -37.73 10.88 35.98
C VAL A 265 -38.90 10.49 36.89
N SER A 266 -39.01 11.13 38.04
CA SER A 266 -40.14 10.91 38.96
C SER A 266 -41.50 11.12 38.24
N PRO A 267 -42.53 10.30 38.56
CA PRO A 267 -43.82 10.40 37.87
C PRO A 267 -44.45 11.79 37.91
N GLU A 268 -44.25 12.52 39.01
CA GLU A 268 -44.76 13.88 39.24
C GLU A 268 -44.13 14.92 38.31
N HIS A 269 -42.89 14.71 37.87
CA HIS A 269 -42.14 15.67 37.05
C HIS A 269 -42.09 15.29 35.57
N ARG A 270 -42.52 14.08 35.19
CA ARG A 270 -42.32 13.55 33.83
C ARG A 270 -42.96 14.41 32.74
N GLU A 271 -44.21 14.85 32.92
CA GLU A 271 -44.91 15.68 31.93
C GLU A 271 -44.31 17.09 31.83
N THR A 272 -44.02 17.72 32.97
CA THR A 272 -43.40 19.05 33.03
C THR A 272 -42.03 19.06 32.35
N VAL A 273 -41.17 18.10 32.68
CA VAL A 273 -39.81 18.02 32.13
C VAL A 273 -39.83 17.71 30.63
N GLN A 274 -40.80 16.92 30.16
CA GLN A 274 -40.96 16.68 28.72
C GLN A 274 -41.35 17.97 27.98
N CYS A 275 -42.29 18.75 28.52
CA CYS A 275 -42.69 20.02 27.92
C CYS A 275 -41.52 21.02 27.89
N GLU A 276 -40.76 21.12 28.98
CA GLU A 276 -39.57 21.98 29.07
C GLU A 276 -38.47 21.53 28.10
N TRP A 277 -38.27 20.21 27.95
CA TRP A 277 -37.34 19.66 26.96
C TRP A 277 -37.74 20.05 25.53
N ASP A 278 -39.03 19.90 25.18
CA ASP A 278 -39.52 20.29 23.85
C ASP A 278 -39.38 21.79 23.58
N ASP A 279 -39.53 22.63 24.61
CA ASP A 279 -39.29 24.08 24.53
C ASP A 279 -37.80 24.40 24.36
N VAL A 280 -36.91 23.71 25.08
CA VAL A 280 -35.45 23.84 24.94
C VAL A 280 -35.00 23.46 23.53
N MET A 281 -35.51 22.35 23.00
CA MET A 281 -35.18 21.88 21.65
C MET A 281 -35.65 22.89 20.59
N ARG A 282 -36.82 23.52 20.78
CA ARG A 282 -37.30 24.61 19.90
C ARG A 282 -36.47 25.88 20.03
N ALA A 283 -36.00 26.21 21.23
CA ALA A 283 -35.23 27.42 21.49
C ALA A 283 -33.76 27.32 21.05
N GLY A 284 -33.17 26.11 21.07
CA GLY A 284 -31.77 25.87 20.70
C GLY A 284 -30.77 26.61 21.60
N LYS A 285 -31.11 26.81 22.89
CA LYS A 285 -30.28 27.54 23.86
C LYS A 285 -29.92 26.66 25.06
N ALA A 286 -28.82 26.99 25.71
CA ALA A 286 -28.44 26.36 26.96
C ALA A 286 -29.56 26.48 28.01
N PHE A 287 -29.72 25.44 28.83
CA PHE A 287 -30.79 25.36 29.82
C PHE A 287 -30.28 24.77 31.14
N GLU A 288 -31.04 25.05 32.20
CA GLU A 288 -30.85 24.50 33.53
C GLU A 288 -32.22 24.17 34.13
N LEU A 289 -32.43 22.92 34.53
CA LEU A 289 -33.66 22.42 35.14
C LEU A 289 -33.35 21.68 36.43
N GLN A 290 -34.32 21.63 37.34
CA GLN A 290 -34.22 20.87 38.58
C GLN A 290 -35.43 19.96 38.74
N TYR A 291 -35.19 18.65 38.84
CA TYR A 291 -36.25 17.67 39.06
C TYR A 291 -35.71 16.42 39.74
N ARG A 292 -36.62 15.56 40.22
CA ARG A 292 -36.26 14.35 40.95
C ARG A 292 -36.03 13.17 40.03
N LEU A 293 -34.88 12.51 40.19
CA LEU A 293 -34.47 11.30 39.48
C LEU A 293 -34.47 10.08 40.39
N HIS A 294 -34.80 8.92 39.82
CA HIS A 294 -34.90 7.63 40.49
C HIS A 294 -33.53 6.96 40.57
N MET A 295 -33.02 6.84 41.79
CA MET A 295 -31.74 6.21 42.11
C MET A 295 -31.86 4.68 42.15
N LYS A 296 -30.73 3.98 42.03
CA LYS A 296 -30.70 2.50 42.04
C LYS A 296 -31.22 1.88 43.34
N ASP A 297 -31.14 2.59 44.45
CA ASP A 297 -31.62 2.16 45.77
C ASP A 297 -33.14 2.33 45.95
N GLY A 298 -33.85 2.84 44.93
CA GLY A 298 -35.29 3.06 44.96
C GLY A 298 -35.72 4.44 45.48
N THR A 299 -34.77 5.29 45.86
CA THR A 299 -35.05 6.66 46.33
C THR A 299 -35.11 7.66 45.18
N TYR A 300 -35.66 8.84 45.45
CA TYR A 300 -35.73 9.95 44.50
C TYR A 300 -34.91 11.14 44.99
N HIS A 301 -33.89 11.53 44.24
CA HIS A 301 -33.00 12.64 44.59
C HIS A 301 -33.21 13.85 43.66
N TRP A 302 -33.14 15.06 44.21
CA TRP A 302 -33.10 16.27 43.41
C TRP A 302 -31.83 16.32 42.56
N HIS A 303 -31.99 16.52 41.26
CA HIS A 303 -30.88 16.69 40.33
C HIS A 303 -30.94 18.03 39.63
N LEU A 304 -29.78 18.68 39.51
CA LEU A 304 -29.58 19.80 38.62
C LEU A 304 -29.17 19.27 37.24
N VAL A 305 -30.02 19.49 36.25
CA VAL A 305 -29.77 19.07 34.87
C VAL A 305 -29.44 20.28 34.03
N ARG A 306 -28.25 20.26 33.43
CA ARG A 306 -27.77 21.32 32.53
C ARG A 306 -27.48 20.74 31.17
N GLY A 307 -27.85 21.48 30.13
CA GLY A 307 -27.48 21.14 28.75
C GLY A 307 -27.03 22.38 27.97
N VAL A 308 -26.03 22.20 27.13
CA VAL A 308 -25.51 23.22 26.22
C VAL A 308 -25.57 22.72 24.77
N PRO A 309 -26.05 23.54 23.82
CA PRO A 309 -26.03 23.19 22.41
C PRO A 309 -24.63 23.44 21.83
N ILE A 310 -24.16 22.51 21.02
CA ILE A 310 -22.94 22.64 20.22
C ILE A 310 -23.34 22.71 18.76
N ASN A 311 -22.93 23.78 18.10
CA ASN A 311 -23.22 24.03 16.69
C ASN A 311 -22.06 23.55 15.81
N ASP A 312 -22.38 23.14 14.59
CA ASP A 312 -21.40 22.82 13.56
C ASP A 312 -20.76 24.08 12.93
N ALA A 313 -19.86 23.87 11.97
CA ALA A 313 -19.20 24.96 11.25
C ALA A 313 -20.17 25.83 10.41
N SER A 314 -21.37 25.33 10.11
CA SER A 314 -22.42 26.08 9.41
C SER A 314 -23.27 26.95 10.34
N GLY A 315 -23.11 26.78 11.66
CA GLY A 315 -23.91 27.44 12.68
C GLY A 315 -25.20 26.71 13.03
N SER A 316 -25.44 25.52 12.46
CA SER A 316 -26.59 24.67 12.77
C SER A 316 -26.33 23.86 14.03
N LEU A 317 -27.39 23.57 14.80
CA LEU A 317 -27.28 22.70 15.97
C LEU A 317 -26.77 21.31 15.55
N ALA A 318 -25.64 20.90 16.09
CA ALA A 318 -25.05 19.59 15.81
C ALA A 318 -25.42 18.57 16.89
N ARG A 319 -25.20 18.92 18.15
CA ARG A 319 -25.39 18.02 19.31
C ARG A 319 -25.65 18.81 20.60
N TRP A 320 -26.19 18.12 21.60
CA TRP A 320 -26.28 18.62 22.98
C TRP A 320 -25.32 17.86 23.89
N TYR A 321 -24.73 18.56 24.85
CA TYR A 321 -23.97 17.96 25.93
C TYR A 321 -24.44 18.51 27.27
N GLY A 322 -24.41 17.68 28.29
CA GLY A 322 -24.88 18.10 29.59
C GLY A 322 -24.45 17.23 30.74
N THR A 323 -24.88 17.65 31.92
CA THR A 323 -24.64 16.97 33.18
C THR A 323 -25.93 16.86 33.97
N MET A 324 -26.05 15.80 34.76
CA MET A 324 -27.02 15.67 35.84
C MET A 324 -26.23 15.55 37.14
N THR A 325 -26.35 16.57 37.99
CA THR A 325 -25.66 16.65 39.28
C THR A 325 -26.66 16.36 40.39
N ASP A 326 -26.40 15.36 41.23
CA ASP A 326 -27.18 15.15 42.45
C ASP A 326 -26.97 16.33 43.40
N ILE A 327 -28.07 16.98 43.80
CA ILE A 327 -28.10 18.14 44.69
C ILE A 327 -28.95 17.88 45.95
N GLU A 328 -29.29 16.63 46.25
CA GLU A 328 -30.13 16.25 47.40
C GLU A 328 -29.55 16.79 48.72
N GLN A 329 -28.23 16.63 48.92
CA GLN A 329 -27.55 17.13 50.12
C GLN A 329 -27.58 18.66 50.25
N VAL A 330 -27.60 19.39 49.13
CA VAL A 330 -27.65 20.86 49.10
C VAL A 330 -29.06 21.35 49.46
N LYS A 331 -30.10 20.66 48.98
CA LYS A 331 -31.51 20.99 49.29
C LYS A 331 -31.92 20.65 50.71
N THR A 332 -31.26 19.70 51.37
CA THR A 332 -31.60 19.28 52.73
C THR A 332 -31.02 20.23 53.81
N HIS A 333 -30.06 21.10 53.44
CA HIS A 333 -29.36 22.01 54.36
C HIS A 333 -29.67 23.50 54.14
N GLY A 334 -30.66 23.84 53.29
CA GLY A 334 -31.11 25.22 53.03
C GLY A 334 -32.56 25.41 53.44
#